data_AF-A0A821Q2P1-F1
#
_entry.id   AF-A0A821Q2P1-F1
#
_cell.length_a   1.000
_cell.length_b   1.000
_cell.length_c   1.000
_cell.angle_alpha   90.00
_cell.angle_beta   90.00
_cell.angle_gamma   90.00
#
_symmetry.space_group_name_H-M   'P 1'
#
loop_
_entity.id
_entity.type
_entity.pdbx_description
1 polymer ?
#
loop_
_entity_poly.entity_id
_entity_poly.type
_entity_poly.pdbx_seq_one_letter_code
_entity_poly.pdbx_strand_id
1 'polypeptide(L)' 'DSGYCKLKVYNPRIGMDALQIYPVSQANANQRMGRAGRTGPG' A
#
# COMPACT_ATOMS: atom_id res chain seq x y z
N ASP A 1 -0.29 -4.06 10.32
CA ASP A 1 -0.01 -3.44 9.01
C ASP A 1 1.49 -3.50 8.78
N SER A 2 1.97 -3.96 7.61
CA SER A 2 3.41 -4.00 7.33
C SER A 2 4.00 -2.62 7.05
N GLY A 3 3.16 -1.59 6.89
CA GLY A 3 3.61 -0.20 6.68
C GLY A 3 4.17 0.07 5.28
N TYR A 4 4.25 -0.96 4.42
CA TYR A 4 4.73 -0.86 3.05
C TYR A 4 3.70 -1.39 2.04
N CYS A 5 3.73 -0.85 0.83
CA CYS A 5 2.94 -1.30 -0.32
C CYS A 5 3.82 -1.46 -1.55
N LYS A 6 3.43 -2.38 -2.43
CA LYS A 6 3.99 -2.48 -3.78
C LYS A 6 3.16 -1.60 -4.69
N LEU A 7 3.79 -0.63 -5.33
CA LEU A 7 3.17 0.23 -6.34
C LEU A 7 3.76 -0.10 -7.71
N LYS A 8 2.87 -0.13 -8.69
CA LYS A 8 3.23 -0.24 -10.10
C LYS A 8 3.64 1.17 -10.57
N VAL A 9 4.90 1.32 -10.96
CA VAL A 9 5.46 2.60 -11.42
C VAL A 9 6.07 2.38 -12.79
N TYR A 10 5.70 3.25 -13.74
CA TYR A 10 6.27 3.23 -15.08
C TYR A 10 7.74 3.67 -15.02
N ASN A 11 8.64 2.84 -15.56
CA ASN A 11 10.05 3.17 -15.66
C ASN A 11 10.39 3.58 -17.11
N PRO A 12 10.55 4.88 -17.41
CA PRO A 12 10.80 5.36 -18.77
C PRO A 12 12.16 4.93 -19.33
N ARG A 13 13.11 4.49 -18.49
CA ARG A 13 14.43 4.02 -18.95
C ARG A 13 14.38 2.65 -19.62
N ILE A 14 13.42 1.81 -19.21
CA ILE A 14 13.24 0.44 -19.74
C ILE A 14 11.91 0.30 -20.50
N GLY A 15 11.11 1.37 -20.59
CA GLY A 15 9.86 1.40 -21.34
C GLY A 15 8.73 0.54 -20.78
N MET A 16 8.85 0.08 -19.53
CA MET A 16 7.89 -0.85 -18.93
C MET A 16 7.58 -0.50 -17.47
N ASP A 17 6.50 -1.09 -16.97
CA ASP A 17 6.10 -0.95 -15.59
C ASP A 17 6.93 -1.84 -14.65
N ALA A 18 7.36 -1.29 -13.53
CA ALA A 18 8.06 -2.00 -12.46
C ALA A 18 7.25 -1.95 -11.16
N LEU A 19 7.40 -2.98 -10.31
CA LEU A 19 6.84 -2.98 -8.96
C LEU A 19 7.90 -2.48 -7.99
N GLN A 20 7.65 -1.35 -7.34
CA GLN A 20 8.53 -0.79 -6.31
C GLN A 20 7.84 -0.78 -4.95
N ILE A 21 8.63 -0.99 -3.89
CA ILE A 21 8.15 -0.97 -2.51
C ILE A 21 8.24 0.45 -1.99
N TYR A 22 7.12 0.97 -1.50
CA TYR A 22 7.02 2.30 -0.89
C TYR A 22 6.38 2.22 0.49
N PRO A 23 6.68 3.17 1.40
CA PRO A 23 5.91 3.33 2.61
C PRO A 23 4.45 3.67 2.28
N VAL A 24 3.53 3.07 3.04
CA VAL A 24 2.08 3.27 2.90
C VAL A 24 1.72 4.67 3.40
N SER A 25 0.89 5.38 2.64
CA SER A 25 0.38 6.69 3.07
C SER A 25 -0.50 6.57 4.33
N GLN A 26 -0.57 7.64 5.13
CA GLN A 26 -1.38 7.66 6.35
C GLN A 26 -2.85 7.30 6.09
N ALA A 27 -3.43 7.77 4.98
CA ALA A 27 -4.80 7.44 4.59
C ALA A 27 -4.98 5.93 4.32
N ASN A 28 -4.04 5.31 3.62
CA ASN A 28 -4.08 3.86 3.36
C ASN A 28 -3.86 3.04 4.63
N ALA A 29 -2.98 3.48 5.53
CA ALA A 29 -2.77 2.85 6.83
C ALA A 29 -4.07 2.91 7.67
N ASN A 30 -4.74 4.06 7.71
CA ASN A 30 -6.01 4.23 8.40
C ASN A 30 -7.12 3.32 7.85
N GLN A 31 -7.22 3.20 6.53
CA GLN A 31 -8.16 2.25 5.89
C GLN A 31 -7.82 0.79 6.19
N ARG A 32 -6.54 0.44 6.36
CA ARG A 32 -6.11 -0.90 6.77
C ARG A 32 -6.47 -1.20 8.22
N MET A 33 -6.31 -0.23 9.13
CA MET A 33 -6.74 -0.37 10.52
C MET A 33 -8.25 -0.66 10.63
N GLY A 34 -9.07 0.02 9.82
CA GLY A 34 -10.52 -0.21 9.78
C GLY A 34 -10.96 -1.60 9.31
N ARG A 35 -10.06 -2.44 8.78
CA ARG A 35 -10.40 -3.82 8.37
C ARG A 35 -10.33 -4.83 9.51
N ALA A 36 -9.60 -4.56 10.59
CA ALA A 36 -9.52 -5.45 11.75
C ALA A 36 -10.82 -5.44 12.58
N GLY A 37 -11.52 -4.31 12.65
CA GLY A 37 -12.75 -4.13 13.44
C GLY A 37 -14.06 -4.39 12.68
N ARG A 38 -14.07 -5.21 11.62
CA ARG A 38 -15.24 -5.36 10.73
C ARG A 38 -16.47 -5.99 11.41
N THR A 39 -16.30 -6.75 12.49
CA THR A 39 -17.41 -7.47 13.19
C THR A 39 -17.32 -7.47 14.71
N GLY A 40 -16.40 -6.71 15.32
CA GLY A 40 -16.20 -6.63 16.77
C GLY A 40 -15.09 -5.64 17.13
N PRO A 41 -14.79 -5.41 18.43
CA PRO A 41 -13.70 -4.53 18.84
C PRO A 41 -12.38 -5.03 18.25
N GLY A 42 -11.67 -4.14 17.55
CA GLY A 42 -10.36 -4.40 16.94
C GLY A 42 -9.21 -4.27 17.92
#